data_AF-A0A1F3E9C5-F1
#
_entry.id   AF-A0A1F3E9C5-F1
#
_cell.length_a   1.000
_cell.length_b   1.000
_cell.length_c   1.000
_cell.angle_alpha   90.00
_cell.angle_beta   90.00
_cell.angle_gamma   90.00
#
_symmetry.space_group_name_H-M   'P 1'
#
loop_
_entity.id
_entity.type
_entity.pdbx_description
1 polymer ?
#
loop_
_entity_poly.entity_id
_entity_poly.type
_entity_poly.pdbx_seq_one_letter_code
_entity_poly.pdbx_strand_id
1 'polypeptide(L)'
;MKSKILFYITLSIILLLQSLACSDEDNFKTDLSDLESFKLSKNTIWDGSDGSGSFSDGNVIYFNTYYPDWVTFSGFAYSNIVNDIFYNDSAKFSSYPSGGANESEVYAVAHQFERIIITFKDTIKGEEPRYVMLANTTYAALAMKYGYGNTKKFGGNSGDDPDWFKVSIIGYPIWGGLSGPVNVFLADFRNEDNTKDYISKSWQYVNLSSLGTVKKIEFQIYSSDIGAPLYFCLDNFKGRIND
;
A
#
# COMPACT_ATOMS: atom_id res chain seq x y z
N MET A 1 39.43 -54.90 -14.56
CA MET A 1 38.21 -54.72 -15.40
C MET A 1 36.97 -54.29 -14.59
N LYS A 2 36.66 -54.92 -13.45
CA LYS A 2 35.49 -54.59 -12.60
C LYS A 2 35.46 -53.14 -12.04
N SER A 3 36.61 -52.55 -11.69
CA SER A 3 36.69 -51.20 -11.12
C SER A 3 36.36 -50.07 -12.12
N LYS A 4 36.70 -50.24 -13.42
CA LYS A 4 36.38 -49.24 -14.45
C LYS A 4 34.87 -49.22 -14.73
N ILE A 5 34.22 -50.38 -14.75
CA ILE A 5 32.76 -50.50 -14.95
C ILE A 5 31.99 -49.82 -13.81
N LEU A 6 32.44 -50.00 -12.56
CA LEU A 6 31.81 -49.36 -11.41
C LEU A 6 31.94 -47.83 -11.46
N PHE A 7 33.09 -47.31 -11.91
CA PHE A 7 33.32 -45.87 -12.08
C PHE A 7 32.42 -45.24 -13.17
N TYR A 8 32.23 -45.94 -14.30
CA TYR A 8 31.31 -45.48 -15.35
C TYR A 8 29.85 -45.51 -14.88
N ILE A 9 29.43 -46.52 -14.12
CA ILE A 9 28.07 -46.59 -13.55
C ILE A 9 27.84 -45.44 -12.56
N THR A 10 28.80 -45.14 -11.68
CA THR A 10 28.68 -44.01 -10.75
C THR A 10 28.67 -42.66 -11.46
N LEU A 11 29.46 -42.49 -12.52
CA LEU A 11 29.49 -41.24 -13.30
C LEU A 11 28.18 -41.04 -14.09
N SER A 12 27.59 -42.10 -14.63
CA SER A 12 26.28 -42.06 -15.30
C SER A 12 25.13 -41.78 -14.34
N ILE A 13 25.17 -42.31 -13.11
CA ILE A 13 24.16 -42.02 -12.08
C ILE A 13 24.24 -40.57 -11.61
N ILE A 14 25.45 -40.01 -11.47
CA ILE A 14 25.66 -38.59 -11.13
C ILE A 14 25.20 -37.67 -12.28
N LEU A 15 25.41 -38.06 -13.54
CA LEU A 15 24.93 -37.31 -14.70
C LEU A 15 23.39 -37.35 -14.83
N LEU A 16 22.74 -38.46 -14.46
CA LEU A 16 21.27 -38.56 -14.38
C LEU A 16 20.67 -37.79 -13.20
N LEU A 17 21.40 -37.62 -12.10
CA LEU A 17 20.96 -36.83 -10.94
C LEU A 17 21.01 -35.32 -11.20
N GLN A 18 21.87 -34.83 -12.10
CA GLN A 18 21.90 -33.41 -12.47
C GLN A 18 20.79 -33.01 -13.46
N SER A 19 20.16 -33.95 -14.16
CA SER A 19 18.99 -33.68 -15.01
C SER A 19 17.65 -33.63 -14.27
N LEU A 20 17.62 -33.90 -12.96
CA LEU A 20 16.42 -33.80 -12.11
C LEU A 20 16.42 -32.55 -11.21
N ALA A 21 17.42 -31.67 -11.30
CA ALA A 21 17.49 -30.42 -10.55
C ALA A 21 17.03 -29.20 -11.36
N CYS A 22 16.26 -29.41 -12.44
CA CYS A 22 15.78 -28.33 -13.29
C CYS A 22 14.34 -28.60 -13.73
N SER A 23 13.38 -28.29 -12.86
CA SER A 23 12.04 -27.82 -13.24
C SER A 23 11.26 -27.50 -11.96
N ASP A 24 11.36 -26.25 -11.54
CA ASP A 24 10.22 -25.43 -11.11
C ASP A 24 10.76 -23.99 -11.08
N GLU A 25 11.02 -23.43 -12.28
CA GLU A 25 10.86 -21.99 -12.41
C GLU A 25 9.37 -21.75 -12.22
N ASP A 26 9.02 -21.42 -10.98
CA ASP A 26 7.76 -20.82 -10.60
C ASP A 26 7.50 -19.62 -11.53
N ASN A 27 6.84 -19.88 -12.67
CA ASN A 27 6.49 -18.88 -13.68
C ASN A 27 5.33 -18.03 -13.17
N PHE A 28 5.58 -17.24 -12.14
CA PHE A 28 4.61 -16.23 -11.72
C PHE A 28 4.67 -15.04 -12.68
N LYS A 29 3.52 -14.66 -13.22
CA LYS A 29 3.38 -13.36 -13.88
C LYS A 29 3.34 -12.28 -12.80
N THR A 30 4.21 -11.27 -12.90
CA THR A 30 4.13 -10.11 -11.99
C THR A 30 3.17 -9.07 -12.52
N ASP A 31 2.42 -8.45 -11.62
CA ASP A 31 1.64 -7.24 -11.88
C ASP A 31 2.20 -6.08 -11.06
N LEU A 32 2.30 -4.91 -11.68
CA LEU A 32 2.68 -3.67 -11.02
C LEU A 32 1.60 -2.65 -11.37
N SER A 33 0.88 -2.21 -10.34
CA SER A 33 -0.01 -1.06 -10.43
C SER A 33 0.74 0.17 -9.93
N ASP A 34 1.28 0.94 -10.88
CA ASP A 34 1.96 2.23 -10.69
C ASP A 34 1.05 3.41 -11.08
N LEU A 35 -0.19 3.14 -11.53
CA LEU A 35 -1.24 4.11 -11.87
C LEU A 35 -0.91 5.02 -13.06
N GLU A 36 0.22 4.82 -13.74
CA GLU A 36 0.69 5.65 -14.85
C GLU A 36 -0.15 5.49 -16.12
N SER A 37 -0.99 4.45 -16.16
CA SER A 37 -2.01 4.24 -17.20
C SER A 37 -3.08 5.34 -17.18
N PHE A 38 -3.31 5.99 -16.03
CA PHE A 38 -4.23 7.12 -15.91
C PHE A 38 -3.57 8.42 -16.35
N LYS A 39 -4.25 9.17 -17.22
CA LYS A 39 -3.80 10.50 -17.66
C LYS A 39 -4.70 11.58 -17.08
N LEU A 40 -4.14 12.38 -16.18
CA LEU A 40 -4.78 13.53 -15.56
C LEU A 40 -4.17 14.83 -16.08
N SER A 41 -4.98 15.88 -16.14
CA SER A 41 -4.42 17.23 -16.27
C SER A 41 -3.62 17.57 -15.02
N LYS A 42 -2.64 18.47 -15.12
CA LYS A 42 -1.80 18.84 -13.97
C LYS A 42 -2.66 19.34 -12.80
N ASN A 43 -2.36 18.89 -11.59
CA ASN A 43 -3.03 19.26 -10.35
C ASN A 43 -4.55 18.98 -10.36
N THR A 44 -4.94 17.80 -10.86
CA THR A 44 -6.32 17.33 -10.80
C THR A 44 -6.43 16.00 -10.06
N ILE A 45 -7.67 15.60 -9.85
CA ILE A 45 -8.05 14.38 -9.13
C ILE A 45 -9.15 13.67 -9.89
N TRP A 46 -9.24 12.37 -9.66
CA TRP A 46 -10.48 11.63 -9.76
C TRP A 46 -10.83 11.13 -8.36
N ASP A 47 -12.00 11.49 -7.85
CA ASP A 47 -12.48 11.17 -6.49
C ASP A 47 -13.73 10.27 -6.48
N GLY A 48 -14.16 9.81 -7.65
CA GLY A 48 -15.37 9.00 -7.83
C GLY A 48 -16.68 9.79 -7.85
N SER A 49 -16.62 11.12 -7.92
CA SER A 49 -17.81 11.97 -8.10
C SER A 49 -18.61 11.68 -9.38
N ASP A 50 -18.02 10.97 -10.34
CA ASP A 50 -18.68 10.46 -11.54
C ASP A 50 -19.59 9.25 -11.30
N GLY A 51 -19.56 8.65 -10.10
CA GLY A 51 -20.35 7.48 -9.74
C GLY A 51 -19.81 6.15 -10.27
N SER A 52 -18.60 6.09 -10.83
CA SER A 52 -18.02 4.84 -11.38
C SER A 52 -17.77 3.77 -10.31
N GLY A 53 -17.57 4.18 -9.04
CA GLY A 53 -17.46 3.29 -7.87
C GLY A 53 -16.18 2.46 -7.77
N SER A 54 -15.30 2.50 -8.78
CA SER A 54 -13.97 1.91 -8.73
C SER A 54 -13.11 2.36 -9.92
N PHE A 55 -11.81 2.14 -9.83
CA PHE A 55 -10.88 2.17 -10.97
C PHE A 55 -9.97 0.95 -10.92
N SER A 56 -9.33 0.62 -12.03
CA SER A 56 -8.45 -0.54 -12.12
C SER A 56 -7.20 -0.22 -12.91
N ASP A 57 -6.07 -0.71 -12.42
CA ASP A 57 -4.77 -0.59 -13.05
C ASP A 57 -4.04 -1.93 -12.90
N GLY A 58 -3.50 -2.45 -14.00
CA GLY A 58 -3.06 -3.84 -14.05
C GLY A 58 -4.17 -4.83 -13.68
N ASN A 59 -3.90 -5.71 -12.71
CA ASN A 59 -4.84 -6.69 -12.16
C ASN A 59 -5.59 -6.18 -10.91
N VAL A 60 -5.22 -5.01 -10.41
CA VAL A 60 -5.70 -4.43 -9.17
C VAL A 60 -6.95 -3.58 -9.40
N ILE A 61 -7.96 -3.75 -8.56
CA ILE A 61 -9.21 -2.98 -8.57
C ILE A 61 -9.32 -2.22 -7.25
N TYR A 62 -9.38 -0.89 -7.34
CA TYR A 62 -9.49 0.02 -6.21
C TYR A 62 -10.94 0.51 -6.09
N PHE A 63 -11.60 0.23 -4.96
CA PHE A 63 -12.99 0.64 -4.76
C PHE A 63 -13.09 2.08 -4.28
N ASN A 64 -14.14 2.76 -4.73
CA ASN A 64 -14.52 4.10 -4.32
C ASN A 64 -16.02 4.12 -4.00
N THR A 65 -16.41 4.89 -3.00
CA THR A 65 -17.81 5.24 -2.77
C THR A 65 -17.89 6.73 -2.54
N TYR A 66 -18.47 7.46 -3.49
CA TYR A 66 -18.66 8.89 -3.38
C TYR A 66 -19.99 9.23 -2.69
N TYR A 67 -19.94 10.15 -1.73
CA TYR A 67 -21.07 10.64 -0.95
C TYR A 67 -21.35 12.11 -1.33
N PRO A 68 -22.31 12.36 -2.24
CA PRO A 68 -22.55 13.70 -2.77
C PRO A 68 -23.05 14.69 -1.71
N ASP A 69 -23.81 14.22 -0.72
CA ASP A 69 -24.35 15.06 0.36
C ASP A 69 -23.26 15.67 1.25
N TRP A 70 -22.10 15.02 1.34
CA TRP A 70 -20.96 15.48 2.14
C TRP A 70 -19.75 15.89 1.29
N VAL A 71 -19.87 15.81 -0.05
CA VAL A 71 -18.79 16.10 -1.01
C VAL A 71 -17.50 15.37 -0.60
N THR A 72 -17.63 14.07 -0.33
CA THR A 72 -16.52 13.22 0.14
C THR A 72 -16.62 11.82 -0.45
N PHE A 73 -15.60 11.00 -0.22
CA PHE A 73 -15.57 9.61 -0.67
C PHE A 73 -15.10 8.68 0.45
N SER A 74 -15.37 7.38 0.35
CA SER A 74 -14.62 6.34 1.05
C SER A 74 -13.87 5.50 0.03
N GLY A 75 -12.77 4.88 0.45
CA GLY A 75 -11.97 4.02 -0.41
C GLY A 75 -10.86 4.80 -1.08
N PHE A 76 -10.71 4.65 -2.39
CA PHE A 76 -9.60 5.21 -3.15
C PHE A 76 -10.03 6.26 -4.17
N ALA A 77 -9.21 7.29 -4.30
CA ALA A 77 -9.14 8.26 -5.38
C ALA A 77 -7.76 8.15 -6.04
N TYR A 78 -7.53 8.80 -7.18
CA TYR A 78 -6.19 8.99 -7.73
C TYR A 78 -5.93 10.45 -8.07
N SER A 79 -4.69 10.90 -7.87
CA SER A 79 -4.31 12.31 -7.92
C SER A 79 -2.91 12.51 -8.50
N ASN A 80 -2.70 13.68 -9.10
CA ASN A 80 -1.37 14.23 -9.41
C ASN A 80 -1.15 15.61 -8.76
N ILE A 81 -1.91 15.95 -7.70
CA ILE A 81 -1.80 17.24 -7.02
C ILE A 81 -0.48 17.32 -6.27
N VAL A 82 0.25 18.43 -6.44
CA VAL A 82 1.45 18.70 -5.64
C VAL A 82 1.14 19.84 -4.66
N ASN A 83 1.12 19.50 -3.36
CA ASN A 83 0.99 20.43 -2.25
C ASN A 83 1.56 19.77 -0.99
N ASP A 84 2.75 20.14 -0.54
CA ASP A 84 3.36 19.64 0.71
C ASP A 84 3.49 20.73 1.80
N ILE A 85 2.83 21.88 1.59
CA ILE A 85 3.04 23.10 2.38
C ILE A 85 1.75 23.56 3.05
N PHE A 86 0.64 23.61 2.31
CA PHE A 86 -0.58 24.29 2.75
C PHE A 86 -1.63 23.29 3.25
N TYR A 87 -2.13 23.50 4.46
CA TYR A 87 -3.25 22.75 5.01
C TYR A 87 -4.58 23.30 4.46
N ASN A 88 -5.07 22.69 3.39
CA ASN A 88 -6.33 23.04 2.72
C ASN A 88 -6.95 21.79 2.07
N ASP A 89 -8.04 21.95 1.33
CA ASP A 89 -8.72 20.80 0.70
C ASP A 89 -7.87 20.05 -0.33
N SER A 90 -7.01 20.73 -1.09
CA SER A 90 -6.13 20.04 -2.04
C SER A 90 -5.11 19.15 -1.33
N ALA A 91 -4.73 19.49 -0.10
CA ALA A 91 -3.80 18.71 0.71
C ALA A 91 -4.32 17.32 1.07
N LYS A 92 -5.65 17.11 1.02
CA LYS A 92 -6.27 15.78 1.23
C LYS A 92 -5.85 14.81 0.13
N PHE A 93 -5.58 15.35 -1.05
CA PHE A 93 -5.26 14.60 -2.26
C PHE A 93 -3.79 14.67 -2.65
N SER A 94 -2.95 15.36 -1.86
CA SER A 94 -1.51 15.43 -2.12
C SER A 94 -0.71 14.56 -1.16
N SER A 95 0.35 13.96 -1.67
CA SER A 95 1.31 13.22 -0.84
C SER A 95 2.24 14.20 -0.09
N TYR A 96 2.52 13.93 1.18
CA TYR A 96 3.48 14.73 1.95
C TYR A 96 4.93 14.69 1.41
N PRO A 97 5.38 13.60 0.76
CA PRO A 97 6.63 13.58 -0.01
C PRO A 97 6.68 14.56 -1.20
N SER A 98 5.55 15.18 -1.59
CA SER A 98 5.46 16.13 -2.71
C SER A 98 5.61 15.47 -4.10
N GLY A 99 4.82 14.43 -4.35
CA GLY A 99 4.80 13.68 -5.62
C GLY A 99 4.56 12.19 -5.43
N GLY A 100 4.43 11.45 -6.53
CA GLY A 100 4.27 10.00 -6.51
C GLY A 100 5.56 9.25 -6.12
N ALA A 101 5.45 7.96 -5.81
CA ALA A 101 6.58 7.13 -5.46
C ALA A 101 7.39 6.76 -6.72
N ASN A 102 8.72 6.80 -6.63
CA ASN A 102 9.60 6.57 -7.79
C ASN A 102 9.31 7.50 -8.97
N GLU A 103 8.97 8.77 -8.68
CA GLU A 103 8.70 9.80 -9.69
C GLU A 103 7.44 9.56 -10.54
N SER A 104 6.51 8.70 -10.09
CA SER A 104 5.19 8.57 -10.72
C SER A 104 4.46 9.92 -10.73
N GLU A 105 3.74 10.16 -11.83
CA GLU A 105 2.92 11.36 -12.02
C GLU A 105 1.60 11.22 -11.27
N VAL A 106 1.08 10.00 -11.16
CA VAL A 106 -0.21 9.70 -10.53
C VAL A 106 -0.02 8.72 -9.38
N TYR A 107 -0.71 8.97 -8.28
CA TYR A 107 -0.74 8.08 -7.12
C TYR A 107 -2.15 7.98 -6.55
N ALA A 108 -2.43 6.93 -5.78
CA ALA A 108 -3.72 6.76 -5.12
C ALA A 108 -3.77 7.50 -3.79
N VAL A 109 -4.96 7.97 -3.44
CA VAL A 109 -5.28 8.60 -2.17
C VAL A 109 -6.41 7.81 -1.53
N ALA A 110 -6.19 7.31 -0.32
CA ALA A 110 -7.17 6.56 0.43
C ALA A 110 -7.82 7.44 1.50
N HIS A 111 -9.14 7.30 1.68
CA HIS A 111 -9.90 7.93 2.77
C HIS A 111 -10.76 6.91 3.49
N GLN A 112 -10.64 6.85 4.82
CA GLN A 112 -11.46 5.99 5.66
C GLN A 112 -12.67 6.74 6.22
N PHE A 113 -13.65 7.01 5.35
CA PHE A 113 -15.00 7.36 5.80
C PHE A 113 -15.80 6.11 6.20
N GLU A 114 -15.63 5.04 5.42
CA GLU A 114 -16.06 3.67 5.75
C GLU A 114 -14.92 2.68 5.53
N ARG A 115 -14.94 1.92 4.42
CA ARG A 115 -13.96 0.87 4.11
C ARG A 115 -13.02 1.29 2.99
N ILE A 116 -11.79 0.81 3.06
CA ILE A 116 -10.77 0.98 2.03
C ILE A 116 -10.38 -0.40 1.50
N ILE A 117 -10.78 -0.71 0.27
CA ILE A 117 -10.74 -2.07 -0.27
C ILE A 117 -10.06 -2.10 -1.64
N ILE A 118 -9.20 -3.10 -1.80
CA ILE A 118 -8.68 -3.55 -3.09
C ILE A 118 -9.15 -4.99 -3.33
N THR A 119 -9.52 -5.31 -4.58
CA THR A 119 -9.65 -6.69 -5.05
C THR A 119 -8.80 -6.90 -6.31
N PHE A 120 -8.78 -8.14 -6.78
CA PHE A 120 -8.09 -8.53 -8.02
C PHE A 120 -9.13 -8.95 -9.06
N LYS A 121 -8.79 -8.84 -10.36
CA LYS A 121 -9.74 -9.21 -11.44
C LYS A 121 -10.18 -10.68 -11.35
N ASP A 122 -9.26 -11.58 -11.01
CA ASP A 122 -9.58 -12.98 -10.69
C ASP A 122 -9.65 -13.18 -9.17
N THR A 123 -10.84 -13.08 -8.60
CA THR A 123 -11.05 -13.30 -7.16
C THR A 123 -11.08 -14.77 -6.75
N ILE A 124 -11.13 -15.70 -7.71
CA ILE A 124 -11.10 -17.15 -7.44
C ILE A 124 -9.66 -17.58 -7.20
N LYS A 125 -8.74 -17.14 -8.06
CA LYS A 125 -7.29 -17.38 -7.89
C LYS A 125 -6.65 -16.41 -6.91
N GLY A 126 -7.16 -15.18 -6.83
CA GLY A 126 -6.54 -14.11 -6.08
C GLY A 126 -5.20 -13.69 -6.66
N GLU A 127 -4.43 -12.97 -5.86
CA GLU A 127 -3.07 -12.56 -6.18
C GLU A 127 -2.22 -12.71 -4.91
N GLU A 128 -0.91 -12.93 -5.07
CA GLU A 128 0.04 -12.88 -3.96
C GLU A 128 0.67 -11.47 -3.91
N PRO A 129 0.25 -10.58 -3.00
CA PRO A 129 0.79 -9.23 -2.88
C PRO A 129 2.23 -9.30 -2.38
N ARG A 130 3.12 -8.55 -3.01
CA ARG A 130 4.55 -8.55 -2.68
C ARG A 130 4.95 -7.29 -1.94
N TYR A 131 4.59 -6.12 -2.46
CA TYR A 131 4.79 -4.87 -1.75
C TYR A 131 3.84 -3.77 -2.19
N VAL A 132 3.81 -2.71 -1.41
CA VAL A 132 3.17 -1.44 -1.76
C VAL A 132 3.98 -0.28 -1.15
N MET A 133 3.92 0.91 -1.77
CA MET A 133 4.49 2.13 -1.21
C MET A 133 3.38 2.93 -0.53
N LEU A 134 3.58 3.31 0.74
CA LEU A 134 2.62 4.14 1.49
C LEU A 134 3.25 5.46 1.95
N ALA A 135 2.47 6.54 1.97
CA ALA A 135 2.89 7.82 2.53
C ALA A 135 1.72 8.51 3.26
N ASN A 136 2.04 9.51 4.08
CA ASN A 136 1.01 10.44 4.57
C ASN A 136 0.47 11.27 3.40
N THR A 137 -0.82 11.61 3.44
CA THR A 137 -1.27 12.83 2.75
C THR A 137 -0.69 14.05 3.46
N THR A 138 -0.52 15.15 2.74
CA THR A 138 -0.12 16.41 3.34
C THR A 138 -1.13 16.87 4.40
N TYR A 139 -2.42 16.64 4.16
CA TYR A 139 -3.46 16.99 5.14
C TYR A 139 -3.26 16.29 6.48
N ALA A 140 -3.12 14.96 6.49
CA ALA A 140 -2.89 14.20 7.72
C ALA A 140 -1.56 14.59 8.38
N ALA A 141 -0.48 14.70 7.60
CA ALA A 141 0.84 15.06 8.12
C ALA A 141 0.85 16.45 8.78
N LEU A 142 0.26 17.45 8.14
CA LEU A 142 0.22 18.81 8.68
C LEU A 142 -0.73 18.93 9.87
N ALA A 143 -1.85 18.19 9.87
CA ALA A 143 -2.73 18.10 11.03
C ALA A 143 -1.98 17.59 12.26
N MET A 144 -1.27 16.45 12.14
CA MET A 144 -0.46 15.90 13.22
C MET A 144 0.68 16.83 13.63
N LYS A 145 1.36 17.46 12.66
CA LYS A 145 2.55 18.30 12.91
C LYS A 145 2.22 19.59 13.65
N TYR A 146 1.09 20.22 13.33
CA TYR A 146 0.76 21.57 13.81
C TYR A 146 -0.51 21.63 14.65
N GLY A 147 -1.27 20.54 14.78
CA GLY A 147 -2.54 20.51 15.49
C GLY A 147 -3.64 21.28 14.75
N TYR A 148 -3.82 20.99 13.45
CA TYR A 148 -4.86 21.63 12.65
C TYR A 148 -6.18 20.85 12.65
N GLY A 149 -7.28 21.57 12.35
CA GLY A 149 -8.62 20.99 12.35
C GLY A 149 -9.02 20.53 13.75
N ASN A 150 -9.46 19.28 13.86
CA ASN A 150 -9.81 18.65 15.13
C ASN A 150 -8.65 17.86 15.75
N THR A 151 -7.47 17.87 15.11
CA THR A 151 -6.30 17.08 15.53
C THR A 151 -5.47 17.86 16.53
N LYS A 152 -5.02 17.22 17.60
CA LYS A 152 -3.98 17.80 18.47
C LYS A 152 -2.61 17.69 17.80
N LYS A 153 -1.68 18.56 18.21
CA LYS A 153 -0.28 18.39 17.80
C LYS A 153 0.26 17.09 18.41
N PHE A 154 0.84 16.23 17.56
CA PHE A 154 1.48 15.00 18.00
C PHE A 154 2.74 15.29 18.84
N GLY A 155 2.96 14.50 19.89
CA GLY A 155 3.95 14.77 20.93
C GLY A 155 3.48 15.83 21.94
N GLY A 156 2.31 16.44 21.74
CA GLY A 156 1.78 17.46 22.65
C GLY A 156 2.67 18.72 22.72
N ASN A 157 2.55 19.45 23.82
CA ASN A 157 3.29 20.71 24.02
C ASN A 157 4.76 20.47 24.41
N SER A 158 5.04 19.41 25.17
CA SER A 158 6.41 19.07 25.60
C SER A 158 7.18 18.27 24.56
N GLY A 159 6.47 17.59 23.65
CA GLY A 159 7.05 16.66 22.68
C GLY A 159 7.04 15.21 23.14
N ASP A 160 6.46 14.88 24.31
CA ASP A 160 6.52 13.55 24.94
C ASP A 160 5.22 12.75 24.88
N ASP A 161 4.14 13.30 24.33
CA ASP A 161 2.89 12.54 24.23
C ASP A 161 3.09 11.34 23.29
N PRO A 162 2.74 10.10 23.70
CA PRO A 162 3.02 8.88 22.94
C PRO A 162 2.02 8.68 21.78
N ASP A 163 2.00 9.63 20.85
CA ASP A 163 1.10 9.66 19.71
C ASP A 163 1.56 8.78 18.55
N TRP A 164 0.63 8.36 17.70
CA TRP A 164 0.95 7.56 16.53
C TRP A 164 -0.17 7.58 15.49
N PHE A 165 0.17 7.35 14.23
CA PHE A 165 -0.76 7.21 13.11
C PHE A 165 -0.34 6.01 12.25
N LYS A 166 -1.26 5.06 12.07
CA LYS A 166 -0.95 3.71 11.59
C LYS A 166 -1.93 3.25 10.52
N VAL A 167 -1.42 2.61 9.47
CA VAL A 167 -2.19 1.85 8.50
C VAL A 167 -2.00 0.36 8.77
N SER A 168 -3.09 -0.38 8.92
CA SER A 168 -3.11 -1.84 9.08
C SER A 168 -3.64 -2.46 7.78
N ILE A 169 -2.87 -3.39 7.20
CA ILE A 169 -3.18 -4.00 5.90
C ILE A 169 -3.56 -5.46 6.14
N ILE A 170 -4.81 -5.82 5.83
CA ILE A 170 -5.40 -7.11 6.13
C ILE A 170 -5.72 -7.83 4.83
N GLY A 171 -5.19 -9.04 4.68
CA GLY A 171 -5.48 -9.92 3.56
C GLY A 171 -6.70 -10.80 3.83
N TYR A 172 -7.45 -11.11 2.78
CA TYR A 172 -8.55 -12.07 2.80
C TYR A 172 -8.22 -13.22 1.85
N PRO A 173 -7.73 -14.36 2.38
CA PRO A 173 -7.34 -15.49 1.56
C PRO A 173 -8.50 -16.08 0.74
N ILE A 174 -8.15 -16.75 -0.37
CA ILE A 174 -9.14 -17.41 -1.24
C ILE A 174 -9.91 -18.51 -0.50
N TRP A 175 -9.24 -19.22 0.42
CA TRP A 175 -9.80 -20.31 1.25
C TRP A 175 -10.58 -19.81 2.49
N GLY A 176 -10.67 -18.50 2.71
CA GLY A 176 -11.37 -17.88 3.84
C GLY A 176 -10.48 -17.50 5.01
N GLY A 177 -11.05 -16.79 5.98
CA GLY A 177 -10.32 -16.20 7.12
C GLY A 177 -9.67 -14.86 6.80
N LEU A 178 -8.65 -14.50 7.60
CA LEU A 178 -7.85 -13.28 7.46
C LEU A 178 -6.35 -13.64 7.49
N SER A 179 -5.53 -12.88 6.78
CA SER A 179 -4.07 -12.88 6.89
C SER A 179 -3.54 -11.49 7.26
N GLY A 180 -2.42 -11.43 7.99
CA GLY A 180 -1.91 -10.19 8.58
C GLY A 180 -2.47 -9.91 9.99
N PRO A 181 -2.56 -8.64 10.44
CA PRO A 181 -2.27 -7.43 9.67
C PRO A 181 -0.77 -7.16 9.49
N VAL A 182 -0.40 -6.56 8.36
CA VAL A 182 0.86 -5.83 8.22
C VAL A 182 0.62 -4.40 8.72
N ASN A 183 1.32 -3.98 9.79
CA ASN A 183 1.16 -2.67 10.41
C ASN A 183 2.26 -1.71 9.96
N VAL A 184 1.89 -0.50 9.57
CA VAL A 184 2.81 0.55 9.10
C VAL A 184 2.51 1.84 9.85
N PHE A 185 3.51 2.40 10.53
CA PHE A 185 3.38 3.68 11.24
C PHE A 185 3.88 4.81 10.33
N LEU A 186 2.95 5.68 9.93
CA LEU A 186 3.27 6.89 9.17
C LEU A 186 3.58 8.09 10.09
N ALA A 187 3.27 7.97 11.37
CA ALA A 187 3.83 8.77 12.45
C ALA A 187 3.96 7.92 13.73
N ASP A 188 5.01 8.13 14.51
CA ASP A 188 5.25 7.44 15.77
C ASP A 188 6.04 8.33 16.73
N PHE A 189 5.46 8.63 17.90
CA PHE A 189 6.01 9.45 18.97
C PHE A 189 6.15 8.65 20.28
N ARG A 190 6.17 7.32 20.18
CA ARG A 190 6.25 6.43 21.35
C ARG A 190 7.69 6.06 21.71
N ASN A 191 8.69 6.67 21.06
CA ASN A 191 10.08 6.35 21.35
C ASN A 191 10.47 6.90 22.73
N GLU A 192 11.29 6.17 23.49
CA GLU A 192 11.84 6.72 24.75
C GLU A 192 12.80 7.89 24.49
N ASP A 193 13.39 7.92 23.30
CA ASP A 193 14.23 9.02 22.81
C ASP A 193 13.45 9.78 21.73
N ASN A 194 12.80 10.88 22.13
CA ASN A 194 11.91 11.66 21.26
C ASN A 194 12.62 12.26 20.04
N THR A 195 13.96 12.26 20.00
CA THR A 195 14.68 12.65 18.77
C THR A 195 14.47 11.67 17.62
N LYS A 196 13.92 10.48 17.91
CA LYS A 196 13.53 9.46 16.94
C LYS A 196 12.04 9.49 16.60
N ASP A 197 11.27 10.38 17.22
CA ASP A 197 9.87 10.57 16.88
C ASP A 197 9.76 11.16 15.48
N TYR A 198 8.72 10.76 14.76
CA TYR A 198 8.60 11.15 13.36
C TYR A 198 7.16 11.29 12.87
N ILE A 199 7.02 12.16 11.88
CA ILE A 199 5.92 12.16 10.90
C ILE A 199 6.59 11.92 9.55
N SER A 200 6.28 10.80 8.90
CA SER A 200 6.96 10.41 7.66
C SER A 200 6.69 11.39 6.53
N LYS A 201 7.76 12.00 6.01
CA LYS A 201 7.79 12.78 4.75
C LYS A 201 8.47 11.98 3.63
N SER A 202 8.21 10.68 3.58
CA SER A 202 8.75 9.77 2.56
C SER A 202 7.74 8.68 2.20
N TRP A 203 7.89 8.12 1.01
CA TRP A 203 7.21 6.89 0.59
C TRP A 203 7.89 5.68 1.25
N GLN A 204 7.14 4.97 2.11
CA GLN A 204 7.63 3.80 2.82
C GLN A 204 7.34 2.54 2.01
N TYR A 205 8.37 1.72 1.79
CA TYR A 205 8.21 0.36 1.24
C TYR A 205 7.58 -0.56 2.28
N VAL A 206 6.48 -1.22 1.93
CA VAL A 206 5.77 -2.14 2.80
C VAL A 206 5.77 -3.53 2.18
N ASN A 207 6.42 -4.49 2.84
CA ASN A 207 6.41 -5.88 2.42
C ASN A 207 5.06 -6.53 2.76
N LEU A 208 4.36 -7.02 1.73
CA LEU A 208 3.05 -7.66 1.86
C LEU A 208 3.10 -9.18 1.71
N SER A 209 4.28 -9.76 1.51
CA SER A 209 4.44 -11.19 1.22
C SER A 209 3.85 -12.10 2.31
N SER A 210 3.77 -11.62 3.56
CA SER A 210 3.17 -12.36 4.68
C SER A 210 1.64 -12.53 4.58
N LEU A 211 0.98 -11.78 3.69
CA LEU A 211 -0.46 -11.93 3.44
C LEU A 211 -0.78 -13.22 2.65
N GLY A 212 0.22 -13.77 1.93
CA GLY A 212 0.02 -14.90 1.02
C GLY A 212 -0.92 -14.56 -0.14
N THR A 213 -1.48 -15.58 -0.79
CA THR A 213 -2.48 -15.40 -1.85
C THR A 213 -3.83 -14.97 -1.29
N VAL A 214 -4.33 -13.82 -1.74
CA VAL A 214 -5.56 -13.19 -1.25
C VAL A 214 -6.46 -12.75 -2.40
N LYS A 215 -7.77 -12.77 -2.18
CA LYS A 215 -8.77 -12.25 -3.15
C LYS A 215 -9.14 -10.79 -2.91
N LYS A 216 -8.81 -10.28 -1.73
CA LYS A 216 -9.14 -8.92 -1.28
C LYS A 216 -8.11 -8.47 -0.25
N ILE A 217 -7.80 -7.19 -0.26
CA ILE A 217 -7.05 -6.49 0.80
C ILE A 217 -7.95 -5.39 1.36
N GLU A 218 -7.95 -5.26 2.68
CA GLU A 218 -8.57 -4.13 3.38
C GLU A 218 -7.51 -3.33 4.11
N PHE A 219 -7.56 -2.01 3.96
CA PHE A 219 -6.70 -1.08 4.69
C PHE A 219 -7.52 -0.43 5.81
N GLN A 220 -6.92 -0.35 6.99
CA GLN A 220 -7.54 0.25 8.17
C GLN A 220 -6.60 1.26 8.81
N ILE A 221 -7.04 2.51 8.88
CA ILE A 221 -6.31 3.64 9.45
C ILE A 221 -6.72 3.79 10.91
N TYR A 222 -5.71 3.95 11.77
CA TYR A 222 -5.86 4.16 13.20
C TYR A 222 -4.93 5.28 13.66
N SER A 223 -5.33 5.99 14.72
CA SER A 223 -4.57 7.08 15.31
C SER A 223 -4.73 7.06 16.84
N SER A 224 -3.72 7.51 17.57
CA SER A 224 -3.85 7.81 19.00
C SER A 224 -4.83 8.97 19.27
N ASP A 225 -4.96 9.88 18.30
CA ASP A 225 -5.89 10.99 18.32
C ASP A 225 -7.09 10.72 17.39
N ILE A 226 -8.29 10.71 17.95
CA ILE A 226 -9.56 10.53 17.22
C ILE A 226 -9.84 11.67 16.24
N GLY A 227 -9.23 12.85 16.45
CA GLY A 227 -9.36 13.99 15.57
C GLY A 227 -8.47 13.96 14.33
N ALA A 228 -7.57 12.98 14.20
CA ALA A 228 -6.64 12.87 13.07
C ALA A 228 -7.39 12.54 11.76
N PRO A 229 -7.12 13.24 10.63
CA PRO A 229 -7.74 12.92 9.36
C PRO A 229 -7.28 11.54 8.87
N LEU A 230 -8.24 10.66 8.59
CA LEU A 230 -7.95 9.28 8.19
C LEU A 230 -7.69 9.17 6.68
N TYR A 231 -6.56 9.73 6.24
CA TYR A 231 -6.10 9.70 4.86
C TYR A 231 -4.65 9.18 4.76
N PHE A 232 -4.35 8.43 3.70
CA PHE A 232 -2.98 8.09 3.31
C PHE A 232 -2.84 8.03 1.78
N CYS A 233 -1.62 8.04 1.28
CA CYS A 233 -1.31 7.83 -0.13
C CYS A 233 -0.77 6.42 -0.36
N LEU A 234 -1.13 5.83 -1.50
CA LEU A 234 -0.70 4.51 -1.95
C LEU A 234 -0.13 4.62 -3.36
N ASP A 235 0.96 3.91 -3.61
CA ASP A 235 1.53 3.82 -4.94
C ASP A 235 2.34 2.53 -5.14
N ASN A 236 2.66 2.19 -6.39
CA ASN A 236 3.51 1.07 -6.78
C ASN A 236 3.12 -0.24 -6.08
N PHE A 237 1.85 -0.63 -6.18
CA PHE A 237 1.38 -1.91 -5.67
C PHE A 237 1.85 -3.04 -6.58
N LYS A 238 2.66 -3.96 -6.05
CA LYS A 238 3.17 -5.11 -6.81
C LYS A 238 2.66 -6.41 -6.24
N GLY A 239 2.21 -7.30 -7.12
CA GLY A 239 1.91 -8.69 -6.77
C GLY A 239 2.33 -9.70 -7.83
N ARG A 240 2.03 -10.96 -7.53
CA ARG A 240 2.26 -12.12 -8.39
C ARG A 240 0.92 -12.79 -8.66
N ILE A 241 0.63 -12.95 -9.94
CA ILE A 241 -0.54 -13.65 -10.44
C ILE A 241 -0.17 -15.12 -10.60
N ASN A 242 -0.98 -15.99 -9.99
CA ASN A 242 -0.87 -17.43 -10.16
C ASN A 242 -1.57 -17.84 -11.46
N ASP A 243 -0.86 -18.59 -12.31
CA ASP A 243 -1.40 -19.15 -13.56
C ASP A 243 -2.39 -20.29 -13.32
#